data_AF-A0A7Y1VIQ6-F1
#
_entry.id   AF-A0A7Y1VIQ6-F1
#
_cell.length_a   1.000
_cell.length_b   1.000
_cell.length_c   1.000
_cell.angle_alpha   90.00
_cell.angle_beta   90.00
_cell.angle_gamma   90.00
#
_symmetry.space_group_name_H-M   'P 1'
#
loop_
_entity.id
_entity.type
_entity.pdbx_description
1 polymer ?
#
loop_
_entity_poly.entity_id
_entity_poly.type
_entity_poly.pdbx_seq_one_letter_code
_entity_poly.pdbx_strand_id
1 'polypeptide(L)'
;VWTEQMMPVFPVTRVPHVAAAIDLAVRAEHGFRHTAGIHSTNVDAITEMARAMNCSIFVANGPFYSGLGQGGEGYSSFSIASPSGDGLTRPRTFSRPRRVSVVGALRIV
;
A
#
# COMPACT_ATOMS: atom_id res chain seq x y z
N VAL A 1 -16.56 7.23 10.15
CA VAL A 1 -15.48 7.16 9.14
C VAL A 1 -14.14 7.63 9.69
N TRP A 2 -14.11 8.57 10.64
CA TRP A 2 -12.86 9.18 11.16
C TRP A 2 -12.04 8.35 12.15
N THR A 3 -12.61 7.34 12.79
CA THR A 3 -11.93 6.63 13.87
C THR A 3 -11.68 5.19 13.46
N GLU A 4 -10.44 4.74 13.63
CA GLU A 4 -10.10 3.33 13.57
C GLU A 4 -10.73 2.60 14.76
N GLN A 5 -11.60 1.64 14.48
CA GLN A 5 -12.42 0.98 15.50
C GLN A 5 -11.94 -0.43 15.83
N MET A 6 -11.25 -1.11 14.90
CA MET A 6 -10.90 -2.54 15.03
C MET A 6 -12.10 -3.44 15.38
N MET A 7 -13.29 -3.09 14.88
CA MET A 7 -14.56 -3.80 15.09
C MET A 7 -15.18 -4.19 13.75
N PRO A 8 -16.05 -5.22 13.70
CA PRO A 8 -16.78 -5.61 12.49
C PRO A 8 -17.96 -4.66 12.20
N VAL A 9 -17.69 -3.35 12.19
CA VAL A 9 -18.66 -2.28 11.91
C VAL A 9 -18.10 -1.44 10.77
N PHE A 10 -18.85 -1.32 9.67
CA PHE A 10 -18.39 -0.64 8.45
C PHE A 10 -19.22 0.63 8.18
N PRO A 11 -18.75 1.83 8.59
CA PRO A 11 -19.48 3.06 8.32
C PRO A 11 -19.43 3.42 6.82
N VAL A 12 -20.60 3.69 6.23
CA VAL A 12 -20.74 4.10 4.83
C VAL A 12 -21.11 5.58 4.76
N THR A 13 -20.43 6.36 3.91
CA THR A 13 -20.73 7.78 3.70
C THR A 13 -20.97 8.07 2.24
N ARG A 14 -22.08 8.76 1.94
CA ARG A 14 -22.46 9.14 0.58
C ARG A 14 -21.77 10.45 0.20
N VAL A 15 -21.28 10.49 -1.03
CA VAL A 15 -20.67 11.67 -1.67
C VAL A 15 -21.24 11.83 -3.08
N PRO A 16 -21.23 13.05 -3.66
CA PRO A 16 -21.88 13.30 -4.95
C PRO A 16 -21.16 12.70 -6.16
N HIS A 17 -19.82 12.64 -6.15
CA HIS A 17 -19.02 12.17 -7.28
C HIS A 17 -17.64 11.66 -6.83
N VAL A 18 -16.90 11.03 -7.76
CA VAL A 18 -15.61 10.35 -7.47
C VAL A 18 -14.54 11.29 -6.89
N ALA A 19 -14.39 12.51 -7.42
CA ALA A 19 -13.40 13.45 -6.87
C ALA A 19 -13.68 13.81 -5.40
N ALA A 20 -14.96 13.97 -5.01
CA ALA A 20 -15.34 14.19 -3.62
C ALA A 20 -15.12 12.94 -2.75
N ALA A 21 -15.23 11.74 -3.33
CA ALA A 21 -14.90 10.49 -2.66
C ALA A 21 -13.40 10.40 -2.36
N ILE A 22 -12.54 10.74 -3.33
CA ILE A 22 -11.09 10.74 -3.18
C ILE A 22 -10.66 11.76 -2.12
N ASP A 23 -11.17 12.99 -2.17
CA ASP A 23 -10.87 14.02 -1.15
C ASP A 23 -11.28 13.59 0.26
N LEU A 24 -12.48 13.02 0.41
CA LEU A 24 -12.94 12.51 1.70
C LEU A 24 -12.06 11.34 2.19
N ALA A 25 -11.67 10.43 1.29
CA ALA A 25 -10.82 9.29 1.61
C ALA A 25 -9.44 9.74 2.10
N VAL A 26 -8.81 10.71 1.43
CA VAL A 26 -7.52 11.30 1.86
C VAL A 26 -7.64 11.91 3.25
N ARG A 27 -8.69 12.69 3.51
CA ARG A 27 -8.92 13.27 4.84
C ARG A 27 -9.17 12.22 5.91
N ALA A 28 -9.94 11.18 5.61
CA ALA A 28 -10.28 10.11 6.54
C ALA A 28 -9.10 9.18 6.86
N GLU A 29 -8.07 9.14 6.01
CA GLU A 29 -6.88 8.33 6.23
C GLU A 29 -5.90 8.98 7.22
N HIS A 30 -6.07 10.27 7.54
CA HIS A 30 -5.22 11.04 8.47
C HIS A 30 -3.74 11.12 8.08
N GLY A 31 -3.37 10.75 6.85
CA GLY A 31 -2.00 10.81 6.36
C GLY A 31 -1.11 9.69 6.91
N PHE A 32 -1.68 8.60 7.43
CA PHE A 32 -0.92 7.43 7.87
C PHE A 32 -0.21 6.72 6.71
N ARG A 33 -0.68 6.92 5.48
CA ARG A 33 -0.22 6.28 4.24
C ARG A 33 -0.09 4.76 4.39
N HIS A 34 -0.99 4.13 5.13
CA HIS A 34 -0.87 2.71 5.43
C HIS A 34 -1.56 1.85 4.35
N THR A 35 -2.89 1.92 4.28
CA THR A 35 -3.68 1.11 3.34
C THR A 35 -4.88 1.89 2.84
N ALA A 36 -5.14 1.83 1.54
CA ALA A 36 -6.36 2.33 0.93
C ALA A 36 -6.80 1.44 -0.24
N GLY A 37 -8.01 1.65 -0.75
CA GLY A 37 -8.49 0.87 -1.88
C GLY A 37 -9.73 1.46 -2.54
N ILE A 38 -10.02 0.98 -3.75
CA ILE A 38 -11.12 1.46 -4.59
C ILE A 38 -11.82 0.31 -5.29
N HIS A 39 -13.14 0.43 -5.44
CA HIS A 39 -13.92 -0.38 -6.38
C HIS A 39 -14.39 0.50 -7.54
N SER A 40 -13.81 0.31 -8.72
CA SER A 40 -14.08 1.09 -9.93
C SER A 40 -13.61 0.32 -11.17
N THR A 41 -14.34 0.41 -12.28
CA THR A 41 -13.89 -0.05 -13.59
C THR A 41 -13.16 1.05 -14.38
N ASN A 42 -13.25 2.30 -13.94
CA ASN A 42 -12.57 3.43 -14.57
C ASN A 42 -11.12 3.53 -14.07
N VAL A 43 -10.17 3.30 -14.99
CA VAL A 43 -8.73 3.29 -14.72
C VAL A 43 -8.19 4.67 -14.34
N ASP A 44 -8.75 5.76 -14.88
CA ASP A 44 -8.34 7.12 -14.55
C ASP A 44 -8.66 7.43 -13.08
N ALA A 45 -9.86 7.06 -12.63
CA ALA A 45 -10.27 7.21 -11.23
C ALA A 45 -9.41 6.35 -10.28
N ILE A 46 -9.09 5.12 -10.69
CA ILE A 46 -8.17 4.25 -9.92
C ILE A 46 -6.80 4.92 -9.80
N THR A 47 -6.28 5.45 -10.90
CA THR A 47 -4.96 6.08 -10.97
C THR A 47 -4.91 7.36 -10.14
N GLU A 48 -5.94 8.20 -10.24
CA GLU A 48 -6.08 9.43 -9.45
C GLU A 48 -6.10 9.11 -7.95
N MET A 49 -6.93 8.15 -7.53
CA MET A 49 -7.00 7.75 -6.13
C MET A 49 -5.68 7.14 -5.63
N ALA A 50 -5.06 6.24 -6.41
CA ALA A 50 -3.79 5.62 -6.02
C ALA A 50 -2.69 6.68 -5.78
N ARG A 51 -2.60 7.69 -6.66
CA ARG A 51 -1.65 8.80 -6.54
C ARG A 51 -1.97 9.69 -5.34
N ALA A 52 -3.25 10.01 -5.12
CA ALA A 52 -3.69 10.87 -4.02
C ALA A 52 -3.43 10.21 -2.65
N MET A 53 -3.72 8.90 -2.54
CA MET A 53 -3.57 8.15 -1.29
C MET A 53 -2.10 7.90 -0.93
N ASN A 54 -1.25 7.57 -1.90
CA ASN A 54 0.19 7.31 -1.70
C ASN A 54 0.48 6.37 -0.49
N CYS A 55 -0.30 5.29 -0.37
CA CYS A 55 -0.20 4.33 0.72
C CYS A 55 0.81 3.21 0.44
N SER A 56 1.28 2.52 1.48
CA SER A 56 2.10 1.31 1.35
C SER A 56 1.37 0.16 0.65
N ILE A 57 0.05 0.05 0.86
CA ILE A 57 -0.82 -0.91 0.19
C ILE A 57 -1.98 -0.17 -0.47
N PHE A 58 -2.17 -0.41 -1.77
CA PHE A 58 -3.34 0.06 -2.51
C PHE A 58 -4.00 -1.12 -3.24
N VAL A 59 -5.28 -1.38 -2.94
CA VAL A 59 -6.04 -2.48 -3.55
C VAL A 59 -7.14 -1.92 -4.44
N ALA A 60 -7.16 -2.33 -5.71
CA ALA A 60 -8.25 -2.02 -6.64
C ALA A 60 -9.10 -3.28 -6.91
N ASN A 61 -10.42 -3.15 -6.78
CA ASN A 61 -11.40 -4.18 -7.12
C ASN A 61 -11.25 -5.52 -6.37
N GLY A 62 -10.67 -5.49 -5.17
CA GLY A 62 -10.45 -6.69 -4.36
C GLY A 62 -10.57 -6.41 -2.86
N PRO A 63 -10.66 -7.47 -2.04
CA PRO A 63 -10.62 -7.35 -0.59
C PRO A 63 -9.23 -6.90 -0.11
N PHE A 64 -9.14 -6.18 1.01
CA PHE A 64 -7.87 -5.61 1.50
C PHE A 64 -6.77 -6.65 1.78
N TYR A 65 -7.14 -7.88 2.16
CA TYR A 65 -6.16 -8.96 2.37
C TYR A 65 -5.47 -9.42 1.08
N SER A 66 -6.00 -9.06 -0.11
CA SER A 66 -5.31 -9.32 -1.38
C SER A 66 -3.98 -8.56 -1.49
N GLY A 67 -3.85 -7.42 -0.80
CA GLY A 67 -2.57 -6.70 -0.66
C GLY A 67 -1.52 -7.45 0.17
N LEU A 68 -1.88 -8.58 0.79
CA LEU A 68 -0.99 -9.44 1.59
C LEU A 68 -0.74 -10.81 0.94
N GLY A 69 -1.00 -10.93 -0.37
CA GLY A 69 -0.74 -12.15 -1.15
C GLY A 69 -1.84 -13.21 -1.12
N GLN A 70 -2.99 -12.94 -0.49
CA GLN A 70 -4.14 -13.85 -0.52
C GLN A 70 -5.15 -13.41 -1.59
N GLY A 71 -5.15 -14.09 -2.75
CA GLY A 71 -6.03 -13.75 -3.87
C GLY A 71 -5.58 -12.51 -4.66
N GLY A 72 -4.41 -11.97 -4.34
CA GLY A 72 -3.68 -10.98 -5.13
C GLY A 72 -2.23 -11.43 -5.33
N GLU A 73 -1.57 -10.90 -6.34
CA GLU A 73 -0.14 -11.16 -6.63
C GLU A 73 0.78 -10.58 -5.54
N GLY A 74 1.95 -11.19 -5.36
CA GLY A 74 2.98 -10.73 -4.43
C GLY A 74 3.20 -11.64 -3.21
N TYR A 75 4.05 -11.20 -2.29
CA TYR A 75 4.39 -11.94 -1.07
C TYR A 75 3.62 -11.41 0.14
N SER A 76 3.48 -12.24 1.17
CA SER A 76 2.82 -11.86 2.41
C SER A 76 3.79 -11.25 3.42
N SER A 77 3.31 -10.29 4.21
CA SER A 77 4.01 -9.71 5.36
C SER A 77 3.01 -9.22 6.40
N PHE A 78 3.30 -9.44 7.68
CA PHE A 78 2.50 -8.93 8.80
C PHE A 78 3.17 -7.76 9.52
N SER A 79 4.23 -7.22 8.93
CA SER A 79 4.88 -6.00 9.39
C SER A 79 5.00 -5.06 8.20
N ILE A 80 4.14 -4.04 8.19
CA ILE A 80 4.02 -3.05 7.12
C ILE A 80 4.60 -1.73 7.65
N ALA A 81 5.80 -1.41 7.20
CA ALA A 81 6.60 -0.33 7.73
C ALA A 81 6.37 0.97 6.93
N SER A 82 5.14 1.50 7.05
CA SER A 82 4.71 2.70 6.32
C SER A 82 5.54 3.96 6.66
N PRO A 83 5.84 4.27 7.93
CA PRO A 83 6.58 5.51 8.27
C PRO A 83 8.04 5.52 7.81
N SER A 84 8.72 4.36 7.80
CA SER A 84 10.12 4.26 7.35
C SER A 84 10.23 4.09 5.83
N GLY A 85 9.15 3.71 5.16
CA GLY A 85 9.12 3.49 3.71
C GLY A 85 9.62 2.11 3.26
N ASP A 86 9.87 1.17 4.20
CA ASP A 86 10.25 -0.21 3.84
C ASP A 86 9.07 -1.01 3.26
N GLY A 87 7.84 -0.52 3.44
CA GLY A 87 6.63 -1.14 2.90
C GLY A 87 6.37 -2.51 3.52
N LEU A 88 6.02 -3.51 2.69
CA LEU A 88 5.89 -4.90 3.15
C LEU A 88 7.28 -5.45 3.46
N THR A 89 7.58 -5.62 4.75
CA THR A 89 8.88 -6.12 5.18
C THR A 89 9.11 -7.56 4.70
N ARG A 90 10.35 -7.83 4.31
CA ARG A 90 10.87 -9.13 3.83
C ARG A 90 12.24 -9.42 4.45
N PRO A 91 12.82 -10.63 4.33
CA PRO A 91 14.13 -10.95 4.94
C PRO A 91 15.26 -9.96 4.62
N ARG A 92 15.27 -9.39 3.41
CA ARG A 92 16.23 -8.35 3.01
C ARG A 92 16.16 -7.07 3.86
N THR A 93 14.99 -6.71 4.37
CA THR A 93 14.78 -5.52 5.24
C THR A 93 15.54 -5.64 6.55
N PHE A 94 15.71 -6.87 7.04
CA PHE A 94 16.40 -7.19 8.29
C PHE A 94 17.85 -7.60 8.06
N SER A 95 18.38 -7.40 6.85
CA SER A 95 19.73 -7.79 6.45
C SER A 95 20.57 -6.57 6.11
N ARG A 96 21.85 -6.55 6.54
CA ARG A 96 22.78 -5.48 6.19
C ARG A 96 23.34 -5.70 4.77
N PRO A 97 23.16 -4.78 3.81
CA PRO A 97 23.82 -4.88 2.51
C PRO A 97 25.33 -4.74 2.68
N ARG A 98 26.08 -5.62 2.01
CA ARG A 98 27.55 -5.63 2.00
C ARG A 98 28.00 -5.55 0.55
N ARG A 99 28.87 -4.58 0.24
CA ARG A 99 29.53 -4.47 -1.06
C ARG A 99 30.98 -4.92 -0.91
N VAL A 100 31.40 -5.83 -1.78
CA VAL A 100 32.78 -6.32 -1.87
C VAL A 100 33.25 -6.11 -3.30
N SER A 101 34.40 -5.47 -3.47
CA SER A 101 35.03 -5.24 -4.75
C SER A 101 36.40 -5.90 -4.74
N VAL A 102 36.64 -6.81 -5.68
CA VAL A 102 37.94 -7.46 -5.86
C VAL A 102 38.55 -6.86 -7.13
N VAL A 103 39.57 -6.02 -6.96
CA VAL A 103 40.25 -5.32 -8.06
C VAL A 103 41.53 -6.07 -8.42
N GLY A 104 41.73 -6.37 -9.71
CA GLY A 104 42.91 -7.08 -10.19
C GLY A 104 42.86 -8.61 -10.07
N ALA A 105 41.77 -9.19 -9.53
CA ALA A 105 41.54 -10.62 -9.45
C ALA A 105 40.07 -10.96 -9.72
N LEU A 106 39.70 -12.25 -9.77
CA LEU A 106 38.36 -12.76 -10.13
C LEU A 106 37.87 -12.34 -11.54
N ARG A 107 38.79 -11.95 -12.44
CA ARG A 107 38.53 -11.89 -13.88
C ARG A 107 38.61 -13.30 -14.44
N ILE A 108 37.54 -14.06 -14.24
CA ILE A 108 37.35 -15.36 -14.87
C ILE A 108 36.73 -15.05 -16.24
N VAL A 109 37.27 -15.65 -17.32
CA VAL A 109 36.75 -15.49 -18.69
C VAL A 109 35.26 -15.77 -18.72
#